data_AF-A0AAD7TXE5-F1
#
_entry.id   AF-A0AAD7TXE5-F1
#
_cell.length_a   1.000
_cell.length_b   1.000
_cell.length_c   1.000
_cell.angle_alpha   90.00
_cell.angle_beta   90.00
_cell.angle_gamma   90.00
#
_symmetry.space_group_name_H-M   'P 1'
#
loop_
_entity.id
_entity.type
_entity.pdbx_description
1 polymer ?
#
loop_
_entity_poly.entity_id
_entity_poly.type
_entity_poly.pdbx_seq_one_letter_code
_entity_poly.pdbx_strand_id
1 'polypeptide(L)'
;MVRLPLSPPSSFLRSSRPGHNHVRAFHASLSRKHLVGPPDPVSHLRPVIYDDAPPVRNAANVRHPYSLREFTGDTREYQWKMQRQELDAFNQAFWLDSNTRFYAAKDAVLQSLPEETTPEQREAALSAFYARWVSQERTRQAEYNAEWRKRNWSTILLGARVRYQEFVARAMHPFRRGG
;
A
#
# COMPACT_ATOMS: atom_id res chain seq x y z
N MET A 1 78.24 -1.45 46.08
CA MET A 1 77.22 -0.95 47.05
C MET A 1 75.86 -1.47 46.57
N VAL A 2 75.39 -2.65 47.01
CA VAL A 2 74.64 -2.95 48.26
C VAL A 2 73.33 -2.14 48.35
N ARG A 3 72.16 -2.77 48.08
CA ARG A 3 71.15 -3.27 49.06
C ARG A 3 69.84 -3.67 48.34
N LEU A 4 69.33 -4.89 48.62
CA LEU A 4 67.99 -5.44 48.32
C LEU A 4 66.92 -4.83 49.27
N PRO A 5 65.65 -5.32 49.31
CA PRO A 5 64.56 -5.37 48.32
C PRO A 5 63.24 -4.79 48.94
N LEU A 6 62.08 -4.80 48.24
CA LEU A 6 60.73 -4.90 48.86
C LEU A 6 59.62 -4.97 47.79
N SER A 7 58.93 -6.11 47.73
CA SER A 7 57.61 -6.27 47.09
C SER A 7 56.50 -5.65 47.97
N PRO A 8 55.32 -5.33 47.42
CA PRO A 8 54.12 -6.11 47.78
C PRO A 8 53.09 -6.20 46.60
N PRO A 9 51.81 -6.60 46.80
CA PRO A 9 51.34 -7.98 46.72
C PRO A 9 50.35 -8.25 45.58
N SER A 10 50.09 -9.55 45.37
CA SER A 10 49.11 -10.16 44.48
C SER A 10 47.81 -9.40 44.25
N SER A 11 47.41 -9.30 42.97
CA SER A 11 46.00 -9.17 42.59
C SER A 11 45.71 -10.03 41.34
N PHE A 12 45.00 -11.12 41.61
CA PHE A 12 44.04 -11.82 40.74
C PHE A 12 44.39 -12.00 39.25
N LEU A 13 44.89 -13.20 38.93
CA LEU A 13 44.71 -13.78 37.60
C LEU A 13 43.21 -14.05 37.38
N ARG A 14 42.49 -13.06 36.84
CA ARG A 14 41.16 -13.31 36.26
C ARG A 14 41.37 -13.87 34.86
N SER A 15 41.20 -15.19 34.76
CA SER A 15 41.03 -15.91 33.50
C SER A 15 39.90 -15.25 32.68
N SER A 16 40.25 -14.45 31.67
CA SER A 16 39.31 -14.07 30.62
C SER A 16 39.12 -15.27 29.69
N ARG A 17 38.06 -16.04 29.93
CA ARG A 17 37.49 -16.89 28.87
C ARG A 17 36.84 -15.98 27.83
N PRO A 18 37.07 -16.15 26.52
CA PRO A 18 36.26 -15.50 25.51
C PRO A 18 34.90 -16.17 25.50
N GLY A 19 34.00 -15.70 26.37
CA GLY A 19 32.58 -15.98 26.25
C GLY A 19 32.15 -15.54 24.86
N HIS A 20 31.78 -16.51 24.03
CA HIS A 20 31.20 -16.24 22.73
C HIS A 20 29.92 -15.45 23.00
N ASN A 21 29.97 -14.14 22.77
CA ASN A 21 28.79 -13.31 22.67
C ASN A 21 28.03 -13.80 21.44
N HIS A 22 27.21 -14.83 21.63
CA HIS A 22 26.05 -15.06 20.77
C HIS A 22 25.13 -13.87 20.99
N VAL A 23 25.41 -12.77 20.29
CA VAL A 23 24.41 -11.75 20.02
C VAL A 23 23.33 -12.50 19.26
N ARG A 24 22.32 -12.96 20.00
CA ARG A 24 21.04 -13.32 19.41
C ARG A 24 20.54 -12.03 18.79
N ALA A 25 20.90 -11.81 17.53
CA ALA A 25 20.22 -10.83 16.71
C ALA A 25 18.77 -11.31 16.72
N PHE A 26 17.94 -10.66 17.54
CA PHE A 26 16.51 -10.79 17.41
C PHE A 26 16.22 -10.41 15.96
N HIS A 27 15.88 -11.41 15.14
CA HIS A 27 15.29 -11.17 13.84
C HIS A 27 13.95 -10.49 14.09
N ALA A 28 13.99 -9.18 14.32
CA ALA A 28 12.83 -8.34 14.20
C ALA A 28 12.47 -8.40 12.72
N SER A 29 11.45 -9.19 12.40
CA SER A 29 10.85 -9.11 11.07
C SER A 29 10.48 -7.65 10.83
N LEU A 30 10.94 -7.09 9.69
CA LEU A 30 10.58 -5.73 9.30
C LEU A 30 9.05 -5.64 9.32
N SER A 31 8.51 -4.74 10.16
CA SER A 31 7.08 -4.49 10.22
C SER A 31 6.66 -3.89 8.87
N ARG A 32 6.08 -4.73 8.00
CA ARG A 32 5.48 -4.27 6.75
C ARG A 32 4.25 -3.45 7.09
N LYS A 33 4.26 -2.16 6.75
CA LYS A 33 3.15 -1.24 6.98
C LYS A 33 2.83 -0.55 5.67
N HIS A 34 1.62 -0.70 5.18
CA HIS A 34 1.17 0.11 4.05
C HIS A 34 1.33 1.59 4.38
N LEU A 35 2.01 2.33 3.52
CA LEU A 35 2.20 3.77 3.68
C LEU A 35 1.15 4.49 2.85
N VAL A 36 0.63 5.60 3.37
CA VAL A 36 -0.37 6.42 2.68
C VAL A 36 0.23 7.79 2.43
N GLY A 37 0.29 8.18 1.16
CA GLY A 37 0.84 9.46 0.73
C GLY A 37 -0.10 10.66 0.95
N PRO A 38 0.38 11.88 0.63
CA PRO A 38 -0.47 13.07 0.60
C PRO A 38 -1.59 12.94 -0.45
N PRO A 39 -2.69 13.70 -0.30
CA PRO A 39 -3.76 13.70 -1.30
C PRO A 39 -3.25 14.24 -2.65
N ASP A 40 -3.67 13.60 -3.74
CA ASP A 40 -3.42 14.06 -5.10
C ASP A 40 -4.09 15.42 -5.36
N PRO A 41 -3.44 16.36 -6.07
CA PRO A 41 -3.95 17.72 -6.27
C PRO A 41 -5.21 17.79 -7.15
N VAL A 42 -5.51 16.75 -7.93
CA VAL A 42 -6.67 16.72 -8.84
C VAL A 42 -7.69 15.71 -8.39
N SER A 43 -7.29 14.45 -8.13
CA SER A 43 -8.23 13.40 -7.71
C SER A 43 -8.61 13.49 -6.23
N HIS A 44 -7.82 14.18 -5.40
CA HIS A 44 -7.94 14.24 -3.93
C HIS A 44 -7.84 12.89 -3.20
N LEU A 45 -7.55 11.80 -3.92
CA LEU A 45 -7.34 10.50 -3.32
C LEU A 45 -5.91 10.38 -2.80
N ARG A 46 -5.71 9.54 -1.79
CA ARG A 46 -4.40 9.28 -1.21
C ARG A 46 -3.79 8.02 -1.83
N PRO A 47 -2.59 8.08 -2.42
CA PRO A 47 -1.93 6.90 -2.93
C PRO A 47 -1.49 6.00 -1.77
N VAL A 48 -1.68 4.69 -1.94
CA VAL A 48 -1.24 3.67 -0.98
C VAL A 48 0.00 2.97 -1.52
N ILE A 49 1.10 3.03 -0.78
CA ILE A 49 2.33 2.29 -1.07
C ILE A 49 2.27 0.99 -0.29
N TYR A 50 2.11 -0.09 -1.04
CA TYR A 50 2.00 -1.44 -0.51
C TYR A 50 3.39 -2.04 -0.26
N ASP A 51 3.81 -2.15 1.00
CA ASP A 51 5.03 -2.86 1.41
C ASP A 51 5.07 -4.35 1.04
N ASP A 52 3.91 -4.92 0.73
CA ASP A 52 3.73 -6.29 0.28
C ASP A 52 3.49 -6.39 -1.23
N ALA A 53 3.69 -5.29 -1.97
CA ALA A 53 3.63 -5.30 -3.41
C ALA A 53 4.59 -6.35 -3.98
N PRO A 54 4.21 -7.05 -5.06
CA PRO A 54 5.16 -7.83 -5.82
C PRO A 54 6.38 -6.98 -6.14
N PRO A 55 7.61 -7.48 -5.91
CA PRO A 55 8.80 -6.69 -6.19
C PRO A 55 8.77 -6.26 -7.66
N VAL A 56 8.75 -4.95 -7.90
CA VAL A 56 9.05 -4.38 -9.22
C VAL A 56 10.47 -4.85 -9.54
N ARG A 57 10.63 -5.52 -10.68
CA ARG A 57 11.88 -6.17 -11.09
C ARG A 57 13.01 -5.13 -11.18
N ASN A 58 13.74 -4.91 -10.09
CA ASN A 58 14.95 -4.11 -10.10
C ASN A 58 16.02 -4.89 -10.88
N ALA A 59 16.41 -4.36 -12.04
CA ALA A 59 17.25 -4.99 -13.06
C ALA A 59 18.73 -5.25 -12.66
N ALA A 60 19.06 -5.27 -11.37
CA ALA A 60 20.47 -5.28 -10.91
C ALA A 60 20.97 -6.63 -10.39
N ASN A 61 20.13 -7.68 -10.32
CA ASN A 61 20.62 -9.03 -10.06
C ASN A 61 20.06 -9.95 -11.14
N VAL A 62 20.97 -10.45 -11.98
CA VAL A 62 20.70 -11.41 -13.05
C VAL A 62 20.13 -12.70 -12.44
N ARG A 63 18.81 -12.71 -12.21
CA ARG A 63 18.01 -13.91 -12.00
C ARG A 63 17.61 -14.43 -13.37
N HIS A 64 17.94 -15.69 -13.63
CA HIS A 64 17.69 -16.35 -14.91
C HIS A 64 16.20 -16.19 -15.31
N PRO A 65 15.86 -15.90 -16.57
CA PRO A 65 14.48 -15.65 -17.02
C PRO A 65 13.46 -16.78 -16.76
N TYR A 66 13.93 -17.95 -16.28
CA TYR A 66 13.12 -19.11 -15.94
C TYR A 66 13.35 -19.61 -14.51
N SER A 67 13.75 -18.74 -13.57
CA SER A 67 13.97 -19.16 -12.18
C SER A 67 12.65 -19.43 -11.45
N LEU A 68 12.29 -20.71 -11.31
CA LEU A 68 11.09 -21.16 -10.56
C LEU A 68 11.11 -20.77 -9.07
N ARG A 69 12.28 -20.35 -8.54
CA ARG A 69 12.43 -19.83 -7.17
C ARG A 69 11.70 -18.52 -6.93
N GLU A 70 11.27 -17.82 -7.98
CA GLU A 70 10.44 -16.60 -7.89
C GLU A 70 8.96 -16.92 -7.57
N PHE A 71 8.51 -18.14 -7.85
CA PHE A 71 7.12 -18.57 -7.71
C PHE A 71 6.88 -19.43 -6.47
N THR A 72 7.66 -19.24 -5.40
CA THR A 72 7.54 -20.02 -4.15
C THR A 72 6.47 -19.48 -3.18
N GLY A 73 5.50 -18.70 -3.67
CA GLY A 73 4.40 -18.15 -2.87
C GLY A 73 3.06 -18.76 -3.24
N ASP A 74 2.06 -18.66 -2.35
CA ASP A 74 0.69 -19.01 -2.71
C ASP A 74 0.22 -18.09 -3.85
N THR A 75 -0.05 -18.68 -5.02
CA THR A 75 -0.56 -17.97 -6.20
C THR A 75 -1.77 -17.09 -5.87
N ARG A 76 -2.58 -17.50 -4.88
CA ARG A 76 -3.78 -16.78 -4.43
C ARG A 76 -3.45 -15.47 -3.72
N GLU A 77 -2.41 -15.46 -2.89
CA GLU A 77 -1.96 -14.24 -2.22
C GLU A 77 -1.45 -13.20 -3.22
N TYR A 78 -0.72 -13.66 -4.25
CA TYR A 78 -0.25 -12.81 -5.33
C TYR A 78 -1.43 -12.20 -6.12
N GLN A 79 -2.38 -13.04 -6.51
CA GLN A 79 -3.59 -12.59 -7.22
C GLN A 79 -4.37 -11.55 -6.40
N TRP A 80 -4.56 -11.79 -5.11
CA TRP A 80 -5.25 -10.86 -4.22
C TRP A 80 -4.53 -9.51 -4.11
N LYS A 81 -3.20 -9.51 -3.96
CA LYS A 81 -2.39 -8.28 -3.89
C LYS A 81 -2.46 -7.47 -5.18
N MET A 82 -2.32 -8.14 -6.32
CA MET A 82 -2.40 -7.51 -7.63
C MET A 82 -3.78 -6.90 -7.86
N GLN A 83 -4.85 -7.66 -7.57
CA GLN A 83 -6.22 -7.18 -7.74
C GLN A 83 -6.54 -5.95 -6.86
N ARG A 84 -5.99 -5.90 -5.64
CA ARG A 84 -6.12 -4.72 -4.77
C ARG A 84 -5.44 -3.48 -5.36
N GLN A 85 -4.24 -3.62 -5.90
CA GLN A 85 -3.52 -2.51 -6.53
C GLN A 85 -4.21 -2.04 -7.81
N GLU A 86 -4.69 -2.97 -8.64
CA GLU A 86 -5.47 -2.66 -9.84
C GLU A 86 -6.77 -1.93 -9.50
N LEU A 87 -7.42 -2.31 -8.41
CA LEU A 87 -8.62 -1.64 -7.92
C LEU A 87 -8.32 -0.19 -7.51
N ASP A 88 -7.24 0.04 -6.75
CA ASP A 88 -6.83 1.40 -6.36
C ASP A 88 -6.44 2.24 -7.57
N ALA A 89 -5.69 1.67 -8.52
CA ALA A 89 -5.32 2.35 -9.77
C ALA A 89 -6.55 2.71 -10.59
N PHE A 90 -7.55 1.82 -10.66
CA PHE A 90 -8.82 2.08 -11.32
C PHE A 90 -9.60 3.22 -10.65
N ASN A 91 -9.66 3.24 -9.30
CA ASN A 91 -10.27 4.33 -8.55
C ASN A 91 -9.58 5.67 -8.86
N GLN A 92 -8.25 5.69 -8.79
CA GLN A 92 -7.44 6.87 -9.04
C GLN A 92 -7.65 7.41 -10.45
N ALA A 93 -7.57 6.56 -11.46
CA ALA A 93 -7.77 6.95 -12.85
C ALA A 93 -9.17 7.53 -13.10
N PHE A 94 -10.21 6.92 -12.52
CA PHE A 94 -11.58 7.39 -12.67
C PHE A 94 -11.79 8.79 -12.07
N TRP A 95 -11.33 9.02 -10.84
CA TRP A 95 -11.49 10.31 -10.17
C TRP A 95 -10.59 11.40 -10.73
N LEU A 96 -9.38 11.05 -11.18
CA LEU A 96 -8.50 11.97 -11.88
C LEU A 96 -9.22 12.52 -13.13
N ASP A 97 -9.69 11.63 -14.01
CA ASP A 97 -10.36 12.04 -15.25
C ASP A 97 -11.67 12.80 -14.97
N SER A 98 -12.49 12.32 -14.03
CA SER A 98 -13.75 12.98 -13.67
C SER A 98 -13.52 14.41 -13.17
N ASN A 99 -12.52 14.61 -12.31
CA ASN A 99 -12.21 15.92 -11.76
C ASN A 99 -11.56 16.83 -12.81
N THR A 100 -10.66 16.30 -13.65
CA THR A 100 -10.09 17.06 -14.77
C THR A 100 -11.18 17.59 -15.71
N ARG A 101 -12.13 16.74 -16.12
CA ARG A 101 -13.24 17.16 -16.99
C ARG A 101 -14.16 18.16 -16.28
N PHE A 102 -14.43 17.96 -14.99
CA PHE A 102 -15.24 18.88 -14.20
C PHE A 102 -14.63 20.27 -14.13
N TYR A 103 -13.34 20.39 -13.81
CA TYR A 103 -12.66 21.67 -13.73
C TYR A 103 -12.60 22.36 -15.09
N ALA A 104 -12.25 21.63 -16.16
CA ALA A 104 -12.25 22.17 -17.52
C ALA A 104 -13.64 22.70 -17.92
N ALA A 105 -14.71 21.96 -17.64
CA ALA A 105 -16.07 22.38 -17.97
C ALA A 105 -16.52 23.57 -17.13
N LYS A 106 -16.20 23.59 -15.83
CA LYS A 106 -16.50 24.72 -14.93
C LYS A 106 -15.79 25.99 -15.40
N ASP A 107 -14.52 25.89 -15.77
CA ASP A 107 -13.72 27.02 -16.24
C ASP A 107 -14.26 27.54 -17.58
N ALA A 108 -14.71 26.65 -18.48
CA ALA A 108 -15.36 27.05 -19.72
C ALA A 108 -16.67 27.82 -19.47
N VAL A 109 -17.48 27.43 -18.47
CA VAL A 109 -18.67 28.20 -18.07
C VAL A 109 -18.27 29.58 -17.56
N LEU A 110 -17.26 29.66 -16.70
CA LEU A 110 -16.79 30.94 -16.14
C LEU A 110 -16.21 31.87 -17.22
N GLN A 111 -15.48 31.34 -18.20
CA GLN A 111 -14.93 32.11 -19.31
C GLN A 111 -15.99 32.59 -20.30
N SER A 112 -17.14 31.90 -20.37
CA SER A 112 -18.26 32.33 -21.24
C SER A 112 -19.08 33.49 -20.67
N LEU A 113 -18.90 33.83 -19.39
CA LEU A 113 -19.62 34.91 -18.74
C LEU A 113 -19.01 36.28 -19.08
N PRO A 114 -19.82 37.30 -19.37
CA PRO A 114 -19.34 38.68 -19.55
C PRO A 114 -18.62 39.21 -18.30
N GLU A 115 -17.65 40.12 -18.47
CA GLU A 115 -16.95 40.73 -17.34
C GLU A 115 -17.86 41.56 -16.43
N GLU A 116 -18.96 42.12 -16.97
CA GLU A 116 -19.97 42.89 -16.23
C GLU A 116 -20.96 42.02 -15.43
N THR A 117 -20.78 40.70 -15.41
CA THR A 117 -21.69 39.77 -14.72
C THR A 117 -21.67 40.01 -13.21
N THR A 118 -22.85 40.19 -12.61
CA THR A 118 -22.96 40.33 -11.15
C THR A 118 -22.63 39.01 -10.43
N PRO A 119 -22.22 39.06 -9.14
CA PRO A 119 -21.97 37.83 -8.38
C PRO A 119 -23.16 36.85 -8.39
N GLU A 120 -24.39 37.35 -8.30
CA GLU A 120 -25.61 36.54 -8.27
C GLU A 120 -25.86 35.83 -9.60
N GLN A 121 -25.61 36.51 -10.73
CA GLN A 121 -25.73 35.93 -12.06
C GLN A 121 -24.68 34.83 -12.28
N ARG A 122 -23.45 35.03 -11.77
CA ARG A 122 -22.39 34.03 -11.81
C ARG A 122 -22.75 32.79 -11.00
N GLU A 123 -23.30 32.97 -9.81
CA GLU A 123 -23.79 31.86 -8.97
C GLU A 123 -24.94 31.09 -9.62
N ALA A 124 -25.87 31.79 -10.26
CA ALA A 124 -26.95 31.16 -11.02
C ALA A 124 -26.42 30.32 -12.19
N ALA A 125 -25.43 30.84 -12.92
CA ALA A 125 -24.77 30.11 -14.01
C ALA A 125 -24.03 28.86 -13.51
N LEU A 126 -23.30 28.95 -12.39
CA LEU A 126 -22.64 27.81 -11.77
C LEU A 126 -23.63 26.78 -11.24
N SER A 127 -24.75 27.21 -10.66
CA SER A 127 -25.81 26.32 -10.18
C SER A 127 -26.45 25.53 -11.32
N ALA A 128 -26.73 26.21 -12.43
CA ALA A 128 -27.23 25.57 -13.65
C ALA A 128 -26.21 24.59 -14.24
N PHE A 129 -24.92 24.95 -14.23
CA PHE A 129 -23.83 24.05 -14.62
C PHE A 129 -23.80 22.79 -13.74
N TYR A 130 -23.82 22.91 -12.41
CA TYR A 130 -23.78 21.75 -11.52
C TYR A 130 -24.95 20.79 -11.74
N ALA A 131 -26.17 21.32 -11.91
CA ALA A 131 -27.34 20.50 -12.22
C ALA A 131 -27.15 19.71 -13.53
N ARG A 132 -26.64 20.37 -14.57
CA ARG A 132 -26.35 19.73 -15.86
C ARG A 132 -25.24 18.70 -15.76
N TRP A 133 -24.15 19.02 -15.09
CA TRP A 133 -23.00 18.13 -14.89
C TRP A 133 -23.42 16.83 -14.20
N VAL A 134 -24.16 16.94 -13.09
CA VAL A 134 -24.66 15.78 -12.36
C VAL A 134 -25.53 14.91 -13.26
N SER A 135 -26.41 15.51 -14.07
CA SER A 135 -27.28 14.78 -15.01
C SER A 135 -26.49 14.05 -16.10
N GLN A 136 -25.50 14.71 -16.69
CA GLN A 136 -24.67 14.16 -17.76
C GLN A 136 -23.79 13.01 -17.27
N GLU A 137 -23.22 13.13 -16.08
CA GLU A 137 -22.26 12.13 -15.57
C GLU A 137 -22.96 10.95 -14.87
N ARG A 138 -24.30 10.94 -14.74
CA ARG A 138 -25.04 9.87 -14.05
C ARG A 138 -24.74 8.49 -14.61
N THR A 139 -24.77 8.35 -15.94
CA THR A 139 -24.56 7.04 -16.59
C THR A 139 -23.16 6.52 -16.31
N ARG A 140 -22.15 7.38 -16.50
CA ARG A 140 -20.75 7.03 -16.24
C ARG A 140 -20.50 6.69 -14.76
N GLN A 141 -21.11 7.43 -13.84
CA GLN A 141 -21.04 7.13 -12.41
C GLN A 141 -21.74 5.81 -12.06
N ALA A 142 -22.86 5.49 -12.71
CA ALA A 142 -23.57 4.23 -12.51
C ALA A 142 -22.73 3.04 -13.00
N GLU A 143 -22.10 3.16 -14.18
CA GLU A 143 -21.18 2.17 -14.74
C GLU A 143 -19.95 1.97 -13.84
N TYR A 144 -19.34 3.08 -13.40
CA TYR A 144 -18.26 3.05 -12.42
C TYR A 144 -18.67 2.34 -11.13
N ASN A 145 -19.83 2.70 -10.55
CA ASN A 145 -20.32 2.08 -9.33
C ASN A 145 -20.62 0.58 -9.50
N ALA A 146 -21.08 0.16 -10.67
CA ALA A 146 -21.29 -1.25 -10.98
C ALA A 146 -19.97 -2.02 -11.03
N GLU A 147 -18.98 -1.51 -11.78
CA GLU A 147 -17.66 -2.12 -11.90
C GLU A 147 -16.87 -2.10 -10.59
N TRP A 148 -16.93 -0.99 -9.85
CA TRP A 148 -16.33 -0.86 -8.52
C TRP A 148 -16.88 -1.91 -7.56
N ARG A 149 -18.21 -2.07 -7.50
CA ARG A 149 -18.85 -3.09 -6.66
C ARG A 149 -18.46 -4.50 -7.10
N LYS A 150 -18.51 -4.80 -8.40
CA LYS A 150 -18.14 -6.10 -8.95
C LYS A 150 -16.71 -6.50 -8.57
N ARG A 151 -15.74 -5.58 -8.74
CA ARG A 151 -14.34 -5.83 -8.38
C ARG A 151 -14.15 -5.96 -6.87
N ASN A 152 -14.77 -5.11 -6.06
CA ASN A 152 -14.72 -5.23 -4.60
C ASN A 152 -15.31 -6.56 -4.09
N TRP A 153 -16.45 -6.99 -4.63
CA TRP A 153 -17.05 -8.28 -4.27
C TRP A 153 -16.13 -9.44 -4.60
N SER A 154 -15.45 -9.42 -5.76
CA SER A 154 -14.47 -10.46 -6.07
C SER A 154 -13.30 -10.50 -5.08
N THR A 155 -12.78 -9.35 -4.66
CA THR A 155 -11.70 -9.26 -3.67
C THR A 155 -12.15 -9.80 -2.30
N ILE A 156 -13.36 -9.45 -1.85
CA ILE A 156 -13.94 -9.91 -0.58
C ILE A 156 -14.14 -11.42 -0.60
N LEU A 157 -14.70 -11.97 -1.68
CA LEU A 157 -14.92 -13.42 -1.81
C LEU A 157 -13.62 -14.21 -1.81
N LEU A 158 -12.59 -13.72 -2.51
CA LEU A 158 -11.26 -14.34 -2.50
C LEU A 158 -10.65 -14.31 -1.10
N GLY A 159 -10.71 -13.17 -0.39
CA GLY A 159 -10.22 -13.04 0.97
C GLY A 159 -10.95 -13.97 1.95
N ALA A 160 -12.28 -14.03 1.87
CA ALA A 160 -13.10 -14.92 2.69
C ALA A 160 -12.75 -16.40 2.46
N ARG A 161 -12.53 -16.80 1.19
CA ARG A 161 -12.13 -18.17 0.84
C ARG A 161 -10.77 -18.56 1.42
N VAL A 162 -9.77 -17.66 1.35
CA VAL A 162 -8.45 -17.89 1.94
C VAL A 162 -8.56 -18.06 3.46
N ARG A 163 -9.29 -17.16 4.15
CA ARG A 163 -9.50 -17.25 5.61
C ARG A 163 -10.25 -18.51 6.03
N TYR A 164 -11.23 -18.93 5.24
CA TYR A 164 -11.94 -20.18 5.47
C TYR A 164 -11.01 -21.39 5.36
N GLN A 165 -10.13 -21.44 4.36
CA GLN A 165 -9.15 -22.51 4.21
C GLN A 165 -8.14 -22.56 5.36
N GLU A 166 -7.63 -21.40 5.80
CA GLU A 166 -6.75 -21.30 6.97
C GLU A 166 -7.45 -21.81 8.25
N PHE A 167 -8.72 -21.44 8.43
CA PHE A 167 -9.53 -21.89 9.56
C PHE A 167 -9.74 -23.40 9.55
N VAL A 168 -10.16 -23.97 8.42
CA VAL A 168 -10.36 -25.42 8.27
C VAL A 168 -9.04 -26.18 8.49
N ALA A 169 -7.93 -25.72 7.91
CA ALA A 169 -6.63 -26.35 8.10
C ALA A 169 -6.20 -26.36 9.58
N ARG A 170 -6.50 -25.28 10.31
CA ARG A 170 -6.25 -25.18 11.75
C ARG A 170 -7.17 -26.09 12.58
N ALA A 171 -8.43 -26.22 12.19
CA ALA A 171 -9.40 -27.10 12.85
C ALA A 171 -9.11 -28.59 12.59
N MET A 172 -8.63 -28.95 11.40
CA MET A 172 -8.31 -30.33 11.00
C MET A 172 -6.95 -30.83 11.52
N HIS A 173 -6.04 -29.91 11.90
CA HIS A 173 -4.73 -30.24 12.47
C HIS A 173 -4.46 -29.52 13.80
N PRO A 174 -5.29 -29.76 14.84
CA PRO A 174 -5.18 -29.03 16.10
C PRO A 174 -3.86 -29.27 16.86
N PHE A 175 -3.15 -30.37 16.56
CA PHE A 175 -1.97 -30.83 17.32
C PHE A 175 -0.63 -30.76 16.56
N ARG A 176 -0.52 -30.09 15.41
CA ARG A 176 0.72 -30.07 14.59
C ARG A 176 1.81 -29.08 15.05
N ARG A 177 1.73 -28.57 16.28
CA ARG A 177 2.76 -27.74 16.93
C ARG A 177 3.21 -28.44 18.22
N GLY A 178 4.06 -29.44 18.06
CA GLY A 178 4.68 -30.20 19.14
C GLY A 178 5.73 -31.12 18.53
N GLY A 179 6.96 -30.64 18.47
CA GLY A 179 8.11 -31.31 17.85
C GLY A 179 9.24 -30.31 17.67
#